data_AF-A0A9X5YXT9-F1
#
_entry.id   AF-A0A9X5YXT9-F1
#
_cell.length_a   1.000
_cell.length_b   1.000
_cell.length_c   1.000
_cell.angle_alpha   90.00
_cell.angle_beta   90.00
_cell.angle_gamma   90.00
#
_symmetry.space_group_name_H-M   'P 1'
#
loop_
_entity.id
_entity.type
_entity.pdbx_description
1 polymer ?
#
loop_
_entity_poly.entity_id
_entity_poly.type
_entity_poly.pdbx_seq_one_letter_code
_entity_poly.pdbx_strand_id
1 'polypeptide(L)'
;MVTDDRSRVATPSNSGVSAGLRVRIDQGACTGDGLCVTRAPSVFEHDIDGLAYVKSTEGELLTQPGARVVIPLPLVDAVVDAADECPGDCIYVERPDGTLEAGPGS
;
A
#
# COMPACT_ATOMS: atom_id res chain seq x y z
N MET A 1 -24.58 -43.67 17.63
CA MET A 1 -25.41 -42.48 17.92
C MET A 1 -24.55 -41.28 17.56
N VAL A 2 -24.97 -40.59 16.49
CA VAL A 2 -24.47 -39.34 15.91
C VAL A 2 -23.12 -39.36 15.16
N THR A 3 -23.24 -39.01 13.89
CA THR A 3 -22.27 -38.78 12.82
C THR A 3 -21.76 -37.33 12.86
N ASP A 4 -20.54 -37.10 12.33
CA ASP A 4 -20.02 -35.85 11.74
C ASP A 4 -19.86 -34.61 12.67
N ASP A 5 -18.65 -34.06 12.72
CA ASP A 5 -18.51 -32.68 12.24
C ASP A 5 -17.14 -32.51 11.57
N ARG A 6 -17.19 -32.56 10.24
CA ARG A 6 -16.14 -32.11 9.35
C ARG A 6 -15.86 -30.64 9.65
N SER A 7 -14.81 -30.39 10.43
CA SER A 7 -14.27 -29.04 10.58
C SER A 7 -13.79 -28.57 9.20
N ARG A 8 -14.64 -27.75 8.56
CA ARG A 8 -14.37 -27.12 7.28
C ARG A 8 -13.19 -26.19 7.49
N VAL A 9 -12.03 -26.57 6.96
CA VAL A 9 -10.99 -25.58 6.65
C VAL A 9 -11.66 -24.54 5.76
N ALA A 10 -11.82 -23.34 6.31
CA ALA A 10 -12.20 -22.18 5.54
C ALA A 10 -11.12 -21.97 4.47
N THR A 11 -11.50 -22.04 3.21
CA THR A 11 -10.69 -21.56 2.09
C THR A 11 -10.43 -20.07 2.33
N PRO A 12 -9.18 -19.59 2.53
CA PRO A 12 -8.93 -18.18 2.38
C PRO A 12 -9.17 -17.82 0.92
N SER A 13 -10.06 -16.85 0.75
CA SER A 13 -10.48 -16.25 -0.49
C SER A 13 -9.26 -15.77 -1.29
N ASN A 14 -9.02 -16.41 -2.44
CA ASN A 14 -8.23 -15.91 -3.57
C ASN A 14 -6.96 -15.09 -3.23
N SER A 15 -6.04 -15.68 -2.48
CA SER A 15 -4.67 -15.16 -2.35
C SER A 15 -3.92 -15.41 -3.67
N GLY A 16 -3.75 -14.38 -4.50
CA GLY A 16 -2.91 -14.55 -5.70
C GLY A 16 -2.89 -13.44 -6.74
N VAL A 17 -3.68 -12.37 -6.60
CA VAL A 17 -3.55 -11.18 -7.45
C VAL A 17 -3.74 -9.96 -6.55
N SER A 18 -2.66 -9.23 -6.24
CA SER A 18 -2.78 -7.81 -5.87
C SER A 18 -3.51 -7.28 -7.09
N ALA A 19 -4.77 -6.88 -6.93
CA ALA A 19 -5.74 -6.74 -8.02
C ALA A 19 -5.41 -5.56 -8.96
N GLY A 20 -4.14 -5.41 -9.33
CA GLY A 20 -3.52 -4.22 -9.88
C GLY A 20 -3.50 -3.06 -8.89
N LEU A 21 -3.45 -3.32 -7.57
CA LEU A 21 -3.41 -2.22 -6.59
C LEU A 21 -2.20 -1.33 -6.87
N ARG A 22 -2.44 -0.03 -6.86
CA ARG A 22 -1.44 0.99 -7.09
C ARG A 22 -1.37 1.89 -5.87
N VAL A 23 -0.17 2.36 -5.58
CA VAL A 23 0.06 3.34 -4.53
C VAL A 23 0.65 4.61 -5.10
N ARG A 24 0.23 5.76 -4.55
CA ARG A 24 0.81 7.09 -4.78
C ARG A 24 0.89 7.87 -3.47
N ILE A 25 1.73 8.89 -3.45
CA ILE A 25 1.81 9.86 -2.35
C ILE A 25 1.38 11.24 -2.90
N ASP A 26 0.60 11.97 -2.10
CA ASP A 26 0.33 13.39 -2.29
C ASP A 26 1.39 14.24 -1.59
N GLN A 27 2.20 14.91 -2.39
CA GLN A 27 3.37 15.63 -1.90
C GLN A 27 2.97 16.93 -1.18
N GLY A 28 1.75 17.43 -1.43
CA GLY A 28 1.21 18.60 -0.74
C GLY A 28 0.72 18.31 0.68
N ALA A 29 0.36 17.06 0.96
CA ALA A 29 -0.11 16.62 2.27
C ALA A 29 0.98 15.91 3.10
N CYS A 30 2.06 15.46 2.45
CA CYS A 30 3.14 14.75 3.13
C CYS A 30 3.89 15.63 4.14
N THR A 31 3.96 15.17 5.37
CA THR A 31 4.58 15.84 6.52
C THR A 31 6.00 15.34 6.82
N GLY A 32 6.46 14.28 6.15
CA GLY A 32 7.81 13.75 6.30
C GLY A 32 8.05 12.89 7.56
N ASP A 33 7.01 12.32 8.18
CA ASP A 33 7.13 11.52 9.42
C ASP A 33 7.89 10.18 9.26
N GLY A 34 7.99 9.64 8.04
CA GLY A 34 8.79 8.44 7.76
C GLY A 34 8.18 7.11 8.19
N LEU A 35 6.92 7.09 8.65
CA LEU A 35 6.20 5.86 8.99
C LEU A 35 6.10 4.93 7.78
N CYS A 36 5.79 5.47 6.59
CA CYS A 36 5.70 4.71 5.35
C CYS A 36 7.02 4.01 4.99
N VAL A 37 8.15 4.70 5.11
CA VAL A 37 9.48 4.12 4.87
C VAL A 37 9.80 3.03 5.88
N THR A 38 9.37 3.18 7.13
CA THR A 38 9.59 2.17 8.18
C THR A 38 8.75 0.91 7.93
N ARG A 39 7.51 1.07 7.47
CA ARG A 39 6.57 -0.05 7.23
C ARG A 39 6.85 -0.79 5.93
N ALA A 40 7.07 -0.06 4.84
CA ALA A 40 7.28 -0.64 3.51
C ALA A 40 8.48 0.02 2.81
N PRO A 41 9.72 -0.19 3.31
CA PRO A 41 10.94 0.42 2.75
C PRO A 41 11.26 -0.03 1.31
N SER A 42 10.65 -1.12 0.84
CA SER A 42 10.79 -1.56 -0.56
C SER A 42 9.93 -0.74 -1.52
N VAL A 43 8.90 -0.04 -1.01
CA VAL A 43 7.94 0.73 -1.82
C VAL A 43 8.12 2.22 -1.60
N PHE A 44 8.55 2.65 -0.42
CA PHE A 44 8.69 4.06 -0.08
C PHE A 44 10.13 4.43 0.28
N GLU A 45 10.48 5.67 0.00
CA GLU A 45 11.75 6.27 0.40
C GLU A 45 11.59 7.78 0.53
N HIS A 46 12.34 8.38 1.45
CA HIS A 46 12.41 9.84 1.57
C HIS A 46 13.49 10.39 0.66
N ASP A 47 13.21 11.50 -0.02
CA ASP A 47 14.21 12.27 -0.74
C ASP A 47 14.81 13.38 0.16
N ILE A 48 15.81 14.09 -0.36
CA ILE A 48 16.52 15.18 0.32
C ILE A 48 15.63 16.39 0.65
N ASP A 49 14.44 16.47 0.06
CA ASP A 49 13.44 17.50 0.34
C ASP A 49 12.61 17.22 1.60
N GLY A 50 12.77 16.03 2.20
CA GLY A 50 12.04 15.59 3.39
C GLY A 50 10.67 14.97 3.09
N LEU A 51 10.31 14.77 1.81
CA LEU A 51 9.07 14.14 1.39
C LEU A 51 9.29 12.68 1.02
N ALA A 52 8.23 11.89 1.19
CA ALA A 52 8.22 10.48 0.79
C ALA A 52 7.79 10.32 -0.67
N TYR A 53 8.46 9.42 -1.39
CA TYR A 53 8.15 9.05 -2.77
C TYR A 53 8.02 7.53 -2.91
N VAL A 54 7.36 7.10 -3.98
CA VAL A 54 7.22 5.69 -4.33
C VAL A 54 8.41 5.21 -5.15
N LYS A 55 8.78 3.94 -4.96
CA LYS A 55 9.82 3.25 -5.73
C LYS A 55 9.22 2.32 -6.76
N SER A 56 9.82 2.31 -7.95
CA SER A 56 9.52 1.31 -8.97
C SER A 56 9.90 -0.09 -8.48
N THR A 57 9.45 -1.12 -9.19
CA THR A 57 9.85 -2.51 -8.90
C THR A 57 11.35 -2.75 -9.06
N GLU A 58 12.04 -1.86 -9.76
CA GLU A 58 13.50 -1.89 -9.95
C GLU A 58 14.24 -1.08 -8.87
N GLY A 59 13.50 -0.47 -7.93
CA GLY A 59 14.05 0.32 -6.83
C GLY A 59 14.34 1.78 -7.18
N GLU A 60 13.95 2.24 -8.36
CA GLU A 60 14.10 3.65 -8.76
C GLU A 60 13.09 4.53 -8.02
N LEU A 61 13.57 5.62 -7.42
CA LEU A 61 12.72 6.61 -6.76
C LEU A 61 12.00 7.47 -7.80
N LEU A 62 10.66 7.44 -7.78
CA LEU A 62 9.84 8.19 -8.72
C LEU A 62 9.43 9.52 -8.11
N THR A 63 10.19 10.58 -8.41
CA THR A 63 9.99 11.93 -7.84
C THR A 63 8.97 12.79 -8.59
N GLN A 64 8.37 12.26 -9.66
CA GLN A 64 7.34 12.97 -10.42
C GLN A 64 6.04 13.07 -9.59
N PRO A 65 5.43 14.26 -9.48
CA PRO A 65 4.15 14.42 -8.78
C PRO A 65 3.08 13.47 -9.33
N GLY A 66 2.38 12.78 -8.44
CA GLY A 66 1.35 11.82 -8.81
C GLY A 66 1.87 10.50 -9.42
N ALA A 67 3.17 10.22 -9.31
CA ALA A 67 3.72 8.92 -9.66
C ALA A 67 2.99 7.81 -8.90
N ARG A 68 2.75 6.70 -9.60
CA ARG A 68 2.06 5.53 -9.07
C ARG A 68 2.79 4.26 -9.44
N VAL A 69 2.85 3.32 -8.51
CA VAL A 69 3.49 2.02 -8.71
C VAL A 69 2.55 0.90 -8.34
N VAL A 70 2.64 -0.22 -9.04
CA VAL A 70 1.89 -1.42 -8.68
C VAL A 70 2.50 -2.01 -7.43
N ILE A 71 1.66 -2.31 -6.43
CA ILE A 71 2.11 -2.87 -5.17
C ILE A 71 2.39 -4.37 -5.35
N PRO A 72 3.62 -4.84 -5.10
CA PRO A 72 3.92 -6.27 -5.10
C PRO A 72 3.04 -6.99 -4.07
N LEU A 73 2.49 -8.14 -4.47
CA LEU A 73 1.61 -8.97 -3.64
C LEU A 73 2.07 -9.15 -2.18
N PRO A 74 3.35 -9.46 -1.89
CA PRO A 74 3.82 -9.65 -0.52
C PRO A 74 3.85 -8.37 0.33
N LEU A 75 3.69 -7.20 -0.29
CA LEU A 75 3.81 -5.89 0.35
C LEU A 75 2.47 -5.17 0.49
N VAL A 76 1.36 -5.76 0.03
CA VAL A 76 0.03 -5.13 0.05
C VAL A 76 -0.36 -4.72 1.47
N ASP A 77 -0.31 -5.64 2.43
CA ASP A 77 -0.69 -5.36 3.81
C ASP A 77 0.18 -4.24 4.42
N ALA A 78 1.50 -4.32 4.24
CA ALA A 78 2.43 -3.30 4.74
C ALA A 78 2.20 -1.91 4.13
N VAL A 79 1.76 -1.84 2.87
CA VAL A 79 1.44 -0.57 2.19
C VAL A 79 0.08 -0.03 2.64
N VAL A 80 -0.90 -0.91 2.85
CA VAL A 80 -2.21 -0.53 3.40
C VAL A 80 -2.07 -0.01 4.82
N ASP A 81 -1.36 -0.74 5.69
CA ASP A 81 -1.07 -0.29 7.07
C ASP A 81 -0.34 1.06 7.08
N ALA A 82 0.62 1.25 6.17
CA ALA A 82 1.32 2.53 6.02
C ALA A 82 0.37 3.67 5.63
N ALA A 83 -0.64 3.40 4.79
CA ALA A 83 -1.61 4.39 4.36
C ALA A 83 -2.59 4.75 5.48
N ASP A 84 -3.11 3.77 6.22
CA ASP A 84 -4.07 3.95 7.31
C ASP A 84 -3.45 4.64 8.53
N GLU A 85 -2.16 4.41 8.79
CA GLU A 85 -1.43 5.02 9.91
C GLU A 85 -0.68 6.31 9.53
N CYS A 86 -0.80 6.79 8.28
CA CYS A 86 -0.03 7.95 7.82
C CYS A 86 -0.51 9.25 8.51
N PRO A 87 0.32 9.93 9.32
CA PRO A 87 -0.12 11.13 10.06
C PRO A 87 -0.54 12.30 9.17
N GLY A 88 0.04 12.38 7.97
CA GLY A 88 -0.26 13.42 7.00
C GLY A 88 -1.42 13.09 6.07
N ASP A 89 -2.05 11.91 6.20
CA ASP A 89 -3.12 11.46 5.30
C ASP A 89 -2.73 11.68 3.83
N CYS A 90 -1.53 11.20 3.45
CA CYS A 90 -0.94 11.52 2.13
C CYS A 90 -0.75 10.32 1.21
N ILE A 91 -1.06 9.10 1.65
CA ILE A 91 -0.83 7.87 0.87
C ILE A 91 -2.15 7.33 0.38
N TYR A 92 -2.24 7.04 -0.92
CA TYR A 92 -3.47 6.54 -1.54
C TYR A 92 -3.19 5.18 -2.15
N VAL A 93 -3.94 4.17 -1.71
CA VAL A 93 -3.95 2.83 -2.31
C VAL A 93 -5.22 2.68 -3.12
N GLU A 94 -5.07 2.44 -4.41
CA GLU A 94 -6.16 2.52 -5.37
C GLU A 94 -6.20 1.26 -6.24
N ARG A 95 -7.40 0.78 -6.55
CA ARG A 95 -7.62 -0.21 -7.60
C ARG A 95 -7.33 0.38 -8.99
N PRO A 96 -7.14 -0.45 -10.02
CA PRO A 96 -6.97 0.02 -11.40
C PRO A 96 -8.11 0.89 -11.93
N ASP A 97 -9.32 0.74 -11.39
CA ASP A 97 -10.51 1.51 -11.74
C ASP A 97 -10.63 2.84 -10.97
N GLY A 98 -9.69 3.14 -10.06
CA GLY A 98 -9.66 4.37 -9.26
C GLY A 98 -10.44 4.27 -7.94
N THR A 99 -11.00 3.11 -7.61
CA THR A 99 -11.61 2.90 -6.28
C THR A 99 -10.54 2.96 -5.20
N LEU A 100 -10.75 3.78 -4.16
CA LEU A 100 -9.86 3.82 -2.99
C LEU A 100 -10.01 2.53 -2.18
N GLU A 101 -8.87 1.94 -1.83
CA GLU A 101 -8.78 0.77 -0.95
C GLU A 101 -8.27 1.14 0.44
N ALA A 102 -7.35 2.09 0.53
CA ALA A 102 -6.81 2.60 1.78
C ALA A 102 -6.31 4.04 1.60
N GLY A 103 -6.24 4.78 2.71
CA GLY A 103 -5.80 6.17 2.74
C GLY A 103 -6.94 7.18 2.94
N PRO A 104 -6.72 8.46 2.60
CA PRO A 104 -7.60 9.56 2.97
C PRO A 104 -9.02 9.39 2.42
N GLY A 105 -9.99 9.27 3.33
CA GLY A 105 -11.41 9.13 2.99
C GLY A 105 -11.84 7.75 2.50
N SER A 106 -11.01 6.71 2.71
CA SER A 106 -11.40 5.30 2.51
C SER A 106 -12.26 4.73 3.64
#